data_AF-A0A957NV85-F1
#
_entry.id   AF-A0A957NV85-F1
#
_cell.length_a   1.000
_cell.length_b   1.000
_cell.length_c   1.000
_cell.angle_alpha   90.00
_cell.angle_beta   90.00
_cell.angle_gamma   90.00
#
_symmetry.space_group_name_H-M   'P 1'
#
loop_
_entity.id
_entity.type
_entity.pdbx_description
1 polymer ?
#
loop_
_entity_poly.entity_id
_entity_poly.type
_entity_poly.pdbx_seq_one_letter_code
_entity_poly.pdbx_strand_id
1 'polypeptide(L)'
;EYNQTHDPADPNYRPTRYIGVPMIYGWDVTFDTLTEAKSIYRRIWLVTSGTQPYMDLEDRLEAWLFDNMYAVQEVTFFSHSSLKATLFTPQPPVFNSPAAVNVPVQKTPVEVVFGDLIRLTGYETGEPLTPQSSIPVTLFWGIRQQTERRYRYILRLAEKLPDGQWRELAKTEREPYEGVIATAYWAPHQTIVEYTEFPPEPDRLPVDNEHELFILLQVYDAETFAKLPITEQQLSNLPGAAVDPDGVTMILPFQ
;
A
#
# COMPACT_ATOMS: atom_id res chain seq x y z
N GLU A 1 -6.38 24.83 -4.68
CA GLU A 1 -5.06 24.72 -5.35
C GLU A 1 -4.19 23.70 -4.62
N TYR A 2 -4.59 22.43 -4.63
CA TYR A 2 -4.03 21.38 -3.75
C TYR A 2 -3.14 20.37 -4.47
N ASN A 3 -2.40 20.83 -5.48
CA ASN A 3 -1.44 20.04 -6.25
C ASN A 3 -0.11 20.80 -6.37
N GLN A 4 0.58 21.01 -5.24
CA GLN A 4 2.03 21.11 -5.32
C GLN A 4 2.56 19.68 -5.34
N THR A 5 2.70 19.14 -6.56
CA THR A 5 3.66 18.08 -6.82
C THR A 5 5.01 18.60 -6.30
N HIS A 6 5.39 18.18 -5.10
CA HIS A 6 6.70 18.52 -4.56
C HIS A 6 7.72 17.91 -5.52
N ASP A 7 8.53 18.78 -6.13
CA ASP A 7 9.53 18.38 -7.11
C ASP A 7 10.53 17.44 -6.43
N PRO A 8 10.66 16.16 -6.85
CA PRO A 8 11.67 15.27 -6.32
C PRO A 8 13.10 15.80 -6.52
N ALA A 9 13.29 16.79 -7.41
CA ALA A 9 14.56 17.49 -7.60
C ALA A 9 14.80 18.64 -6.61
N ASP A 10 13.83 18.99 -5.74
CA ASP A 10 14.07 19.94 -4.65
C ASP A 10 15.07 19.33 -3.65
N PRO A 11 16.23 19.97 -3.39
CA PRO A 11 17.22 19.47 -2.43
C PRO A 11 16.70 19.34 -0.99
N ASN A 12 15.57 19.96 -0.67
CA ASN A 12 14.89 19.85 0.62
C ASN A 12 13.79 18.77 0.64
N TYR A 13 13.50 18.13 -0.50
CA TYR A 13 12.52 17.05 -0.56
C TYR A 13 12.98 15.89 0.31
N ARG A 14 12.19 15.59 1.34
CA ARG A 14 12.37 14.42 2.20
C ARG A 14 11.25 13.44 1.88
N PRO A 15 11.52 12.33 1.15
CA PRO A 15 10.49 11.33 0.84
C PRO A 15 9.93 10.65 2.09
N THR A 16 10.63 10.77 3.23
CA THR A 16 10.22 10.28 4.55
C THR A 16 10.74 11.23 5.63
N ARG A 17 9.93 11.47 6.66
CA ARG A 17 10.27 12.28 7.83
C ARG A 17 9.78 11.59 9.10
N TYR A 18 10.58 11.70 10.16
CA TYR A 18 10.25 11.23 11.50
C TYR A 18 10.07 12.42 12.43
N ILE A 19 9.00 12.40 13.23
CA ILE A 19 8.66 13.48 14.14
C ILE A 19 8.30 12.85 15.49
N GLY A 20 9.02 13.23 16.55
CA GLY A 20 8.64 12.89 17.92
C GLY A 20 7.48 13.77 18.36
N VAL A 21 6.40 13.14 18.82
CA VAL A 21 5.16 13.81 19.25
C VAL A 21 4.69 13.24 20.61
N PRO A 22 4.00 14.04 21.44
CA PRO A 22 3.75 15.48 21.27
C PRO A 22 5.03 16.31 21.44
N MET A 23 5.07 17.49 20.79
CA MET A 23 6.24 18.36 20.87
C MET A 23 6.34 19.05 22.23
N ILE A 24 7.57 19.21 22.73
CA ILE A 24 7.84 19.89 24.01
C ILE A 24 7.35 21.34 24.05
N TYR A 25 7.19 21.98 22.89
CA TYR A 25 6.75 23.37 22.75
C TYR A 25 5.23 23.54 22.80
N GLY A 26 4.46 22.45 22.96
CA GLY A 26 3.01 22.50 23.20
C GLY A 26 2.15 21.88 22.09
N TRP A 27 0.85 21.85 22.36
CA TRP A 27 -0.16 21.23 21.49
C TRP A 27 -0.39 21.99 20.18
N ASP A 28 -0.42 23.32 20.21
CA ASP A 28 -0.62 24.13 19.00
C ASP A 28 0.48 23.85 17.97
N VAL A 29 1.75 23.85 18.40
CA VAL A 29 2.90 23.52 17.55
C VAL A 29 2.84 22.07 17.03
N THR A 30 2.34 21.16 17.86
CA THR A 30 2.16 19.76 17.47
C THR A 30 1.12 19.66 16.34
N PHE A 31 -0.05 20.27 16.48
CA PHE A 31 -1.12 20.21 15.48
C PHE A 31 -0.81 21.01 14.21
N ASP A 32 -0.09 22.14 14.31
CA ASP A 32 0.41 22.86 13.14
C ASP A 32 1.39 21.99 12.34
N THR A 33 2.28 21.26 13.02
CA THR A 33 3.20 20.33 12.37
C THR A 33 2.46 19.18 11.70
N LEU A 34 1.42 18.62 12.33
CA LEU A 34 0.61 17.56 11.71
C LEU A 34 -0.19 18.08 10.51
N THR A 35 -0.66 19.32 10.56
CA THR A 35 -1.33 20.00 9.44
C THR A 35 -0.37 20.18 8.26
N GLU A 36 0.88 20.58 8.52
CA GLU A 36 1.95 20.61 7.52
C GLU A 36 2.22 19.21 6.97
N ALA A 37 2.42 18.21 7.83
CA ALA A 37 2.69 16.84 7.40
C ALA A 37 1.57 16.29 6.51
N LYS A 38 0.30 16.57 6.83
CA LYS A 38 -0.87 16.19 6.04
C LYS A 38 -0.85 16.78 4.63
N SER A 39 -0.29 17.98 4.43
CA SER A 39 -0.23 18.61 3.10
C SER A 39 0.91 18.09 2.22
N ILE A 40 1.95 17.52 2.84
CA ILE A 40 3.16 17.04 2.16
C ILE A 40 3.10 15.52 1.91
N TYR A 41 2.64 14.74 2.89
CA TYR A 41 2.78 13.28 2.89
C TYR A 41 1.47 12.55 2.61
N ARG A 42 1.48 11.66 1.62
CA ARG A 42 0.35 10.78 1.28
C ARG A 42 0.05 9.69 2.32
N ARG A 43 1.01 9.37 3.19
CA ARG A 43 0.92 8.34 4.24
C ARG A 43 1.56 8.88 5.51
N ILE A 44 0.84 8.80 6.63
CA ILE A 44 1.34 9.19 7.94
C ILE A 44 1.10 8.01 8.89
N TRP A 45 2.18 7.47 9.46
CA TRP A 45 2.09 6.44 10.48
C TRP A 45 2.21 7.08 11.86
N LEU A 46 1.21 6.86 12.71
CA LEU A 46 1.33 7.08 14.14
C LEU A 46 1.84 5.79 14.78
N VAL A 47 3.02 5.85 15.40
CA VAL A 47 3.57 4.73 16.17
C VAL A 47 3.53 5.10 17.65
N THR A 48 2.78 4.35 18.43
CA THR A 48 2.65 4.52 19.88
C THR A 48 3.20 3.29 20.60
N SER A 49 3.66 3.49 21.83
CA SER A 49 3.96 2.42 22.77
C SER A 49 2.94 2.44 23.90
N GLY A 50 2.44 1.28 24.32
CA GLY A 50 1.58 1.12 25.50
C GLY A 50 2.24 1.52 26.82
N THR A 51 3.54 1.81 26.84
CA THR A 51 4.15 2.60 27.92
C THR A 51 3.69 4.05 27.77
N GLN A 52 2.74 4.44 28.62
CA GLN A 52 2.07 5.76 28.60
C GLN A 52 3.05 6.90 28.34
N PRO A 53 2.85 7.72 27.28
CA PRO A 53 3.53 8.99 27.19
C PRO A 53 2.94 9.90 28.28
N TYR A 54 3.75 10.30 29.26
CA TYR A 54 3.35 11.25 30.32
C TYR A 54 2.83 12.60 29.77
N MET A 55 3.03 12.87 28.48
CA MET A 55 2.70 14.15 27.84
C MET A 55 1.36 14.14 27.07
N ASP A 56 0.74 12.98 26.82
CA ASP A 56 -0.58 12.88 26.17
C ASP A 56 -1.49 11.88 26.89
N LEU A 57 -1.98 12.28 28.07
CA LEU A 57 -2.84 11.43 28.90
C LEU A 57 -4.29 11.36 28.41
N GLU A 58 -4.67 12.22 27.47
CA GLU A 58 -6.03 12.35 26.95
C GLU A 58 -6.12 11.87 25.48
N ASP A 59 -5.08 11.21 24.97
CA ASP A 59 -4.96 10.72 23.59
C ASP A 59 -5.29 11.79 22.54
N ARG A 60 -4.91 13.05 22.81
CA ARG A 60 -5.24 14.21 21.98
C ARG A 60 -4.62 14.11 20.59
N LEU A 61 -3.43 13.55 20.51
CA LEU A 61 -2.74 13.32 19.24
C LEU A 61 -3.53 12.34 18.36
N GLU A 62 -3.92 11.21 18.94
CA GLU A 62 -4.66 10.17 18.24
C GLU A 62 -6.05 10.69 17.83
N ALA A 63 -6.77 11.33 18.76
CA ALA A 63 -8.06 11.96 18.48
C ALA A 63 -7.97 12.98 17.33
N TRP A 64 -6.96 13.85 17.32
CA TRP A 64 -6.76 14.80 16.23
C TRP A 64 -6.54 14.11 14.89
N LEU A 65 -5.75 13.03 14.84
CA LEU A 65 -5.52 12.29 13.60
C LEU A 65 -6.80 11.62 13.09
N PHE A 66 -7.62 11.04 13.96
CA PHE A 66 -8.92 10.48 13.59
C PHE A 66 -9.92 11.54 13.11
N ASP A 67 -9.91 12.73 13.69
CA ASP A 67 -10.81 13.82 13.29
C ASP A 67 -10.39 14.49 11.96
N ASN A 68 -9.10 14.39 11.61
CA ASN A 68 -8.54 15.14 10.47
C ASN A 68 -8.10 14.27 9.29
N MET A 69 -8.02 12.95 9.45
CA MET A 69 -7.49 12.01 8.46
C MET A 69 -8.24 10.68 8.47
N TYR A 70 -7.96 9.82 7.50
CA TYR A 70 -8.58 8.51 7.39
C TYR A 70 -7.64 7.45 7.92
N ALA A 71 -8.00 6.80 9.03
CA ALA A 71 -7.30 5.62 9.52
C ALA A 71 -7.67 4.42 8.61
N VAL A 72 -6.66 3.80 8.01
CA VAL A 72 -6.87 2.75 6.99
C VAL A 72 -6.12 1.46 7.29
N GLN A 73 -5.23 1.45 8.28
CA GLN A 73 -4.58 0.23 8.73
C GLN A 73 -4.14 0.40 10.18
N GLU A 74 -4.19 -0.70 10.94
CA GLU A 74 -3.62 -0.77 12.27
C GLU A 74 -2.82 -2.07 12.40
N VAL A 75 -1.61 -1.97 12.94
CA VAL A 75 -0.72 -3.09 13.23
C VAL A 75 -0.33 -3.04 14.68
N THR A 76 -0.59 -4.12 15.42
CA THR A 76 -0.15 -4.26 16.81
C THR A 76 1.04 -5.21 16.88
N PHE A 77 2.14 -4.73 17.45
CA PHE A 77 3.33 -5.53 17.72
C PHE A 77 3.30 -5.96 19.19
N PHE A 78 3.04 -7.23 19.42
CA PHE A 78 3.06 -7.81 20.75
C PHE A 78 4.50 -7.85 21.29
N SER A 79 4.83 -6.87 22.14
CA SER A 79 6.07 -6.76 22.89
C SER A 79 5.76 -6.44 24.35
N HIS A 80 6.78 -6.38 25.22
CA HIS A 80 6.59 -5.98 26.62
C HIS A 80 5.97 -4.58 26.79
N SER A 81 6.12 -3.71 25.79
CA SER A 81 5.58 -2.36 25.77
C SER A 81 4.39 -2.18 24.82
N SER A 82 3.96 -3.24 24.11
CA SER A 82 2.92 -3.23 23.06
C SER A 82 3.02 -2.01 22.13
N LEU A 83 3.71 -2.14 21.01
CA LEU A 83 3.73 -1.07 20.01
C LEU A 83 2.48 -1.17 19.14
N LYS A 84 1.86 -0.04 18.84
CA LYS A 84 0.76 0.09 17.90
C LYS A 84 1.16 1.06 16.79
N ALA A 85 0.98 0.66 15.55
CA ALA A 85 1.19 1.50 14.39
C ALA A 85 -0.12 1.65 13.62
N THR A 86 -0.61 2.88 13.47
CA THR A 86 -1.83 3.19 12.73
C THR A 86 -1.47 4.05 11.52
N LEU A 87 -1.89 3.61 10.33
CA LEU A 87 -1.72 4.34 9.08
C LEU A 87 -2.90 5.28 8.85
N PHE A 88 -2.58 6.55 8.66
CA PHE A 88 -3.50 7.59 8.26
C PHE A 88 -3.19 8.08 6.84
N THR A 89 -4.24 8.31 6.05
CA THR A 89 -4.15 9.00 4.75
C THR A 89 -4.83 10.37 4.83
N PRO A 90 -4.24 11.44 4.23
CA PRO A 90 -4.86 12.78 4.21
C PRO A 90 -6.19 12.86 3.47
N GLN A 91 -6.37 11.98 2.50
CA GLN A 91 -7.57 11.86 1.66
C GLN A 91 -8.06 10.42 1.66
N PRO A 92 -9.36 10.17 1.41
CA PRO A 92 -9.86 8.81 1.23
C PRO A 92 -9.08 8.15 0.09
N PRO A 93 -8.59 6.92 0.26
CA PRO A 93 -7.93 6.19 -0.83
C PRO A 93 -8.93 5.61 -1.84
N VAL A 94 -10.09 6.26 -2.00
CA VAL A 94 -11.21 5.90 -2.87
C VAL A 94 -11.53 7.11 -3.75
N PHE A 95 -11.28 6.99 -5.04
CA PHE A 95 -11.41 8.09 -5.99
C PHE A 95 -12.57 7.82 -6.96
N ASN A 96 -13.53 8.74 -7.01
CA ASN A 96 -14.65 8.65 -7.96
C ASN A 96 -14.25 9.30 -9.29
N SER A 97 -14.40 8.57 -10.40
CA SER A 97 -14.22 8.98 -11.81
C SER A 97 -12.87 8.59 -12.45
N PRO A 98 -12.88 8.01 -13.67
CA PRO A 98 -11.65 7.63 -14.40
C PRO A 98 -10.83 8.84 -14.90
N ALA A 99 -11.33 10.07 -14.74
CA ALA A 99 -10.67 11.32 -15.12
C ALA A 99 -10.34 12.23 -13.93
N ALA A 100 -10.33 11.70 -12.70
CA ALA A 100 -10.15 12.52 -11.52
C ALA A 100 -8.78 13.20 -11.51
N VAL A 101 -8.81 14.54 -11.49
CA VAL A 101 -7.69 15.50 -11.38
C VAL A 101 -6.77 15.23 -10.18
N ASN A 102 -7.14 14.28 -9.30
CA ASN A 102 -6.48 13.98 -8.04
C ASN A 102 -6.14 12.49 -7.84
N VAL A 103 -6.35 11.59 -8.81
CA VAL A 103 -5.82 10.22 -8.69
C VAL A 103 -4.30 10.30 -8.80
N PRO A 104 -3.54 9.70 -7.86
CA PRO A 104 -2.10 9.58 -8.03
C PRO A 104 -1.78 8.96 -9.39
N VAL A 105 -0.86 9.59 -10.13
CA VAL A 105 -0.47 9.11 -11.46
C VAL A 105 0.03 7.67 -11.34
N GLN A 106 -0.59 6.78 -12.10
CA GLN A 106 -0.17 5.38 -12.20
C GLN A 106 1.14 5.33 -12.96
N LYS A 107 2.24 5.00 -12.28
CA LYS A 107 3.55 4.90 -12.96
C LYS A 107 3.60 3.74 -13.94
N THR A 108 2.99 2.61 -13.57
CA THR A 108 2.95 1.41 -14.41
C THR A 108 1.50 0.97 -14.61
N PRO A 109 0.81 1.50 -15.64
CA PRO A 109 -0.55 1.09 -15.95
C PRO A 109 -0.56 -0.36 -16.44
N VAL A 110 -1.49 -1.14 -15.91
CA VAL A 110 -1.79 -2.50 -16.37
C VAL A 110 -3.29 -2.66 -16.42
N GLU A 111 -3.82 -3.60 -17.19
CA GLU A 111 -5.24 -3.95 -17.10
C GLU A 111 -5.33 -5.44 -16.92
N VAL A 112 -5.64 -5.89 -15.71
CA VAL A 112 -5.79 -7.31 -15.35
C VAL A 112 -7.10 -7.49 -14.60
N VAL A 113 -7.91 -8.45 -15.04
CA VAL A 113 -9.22 -8.74 -14.46
C VAL A 113 -9.21 -10.12 -13.84
N PHE A 114 -9.55 -10.18 -12.55
CA PHE A 114 -9.69 -11.40 -11.76
C PHE A 114 -11.17 -11.75 -11.58
N GLY A 115 -11.56 -12.95 -12.00
CA GLY A 115 -12.90 -13.51 -11.86
C GLY A 115 -13.98 -12.66 -12.52
N ASP A 116 -13.68 -12.03 -13.65
CA ASP A 116 -14.56 -11.07 -14.36
C ASP A 116 -15.04 -9.88 -13.51
N LEU A 117 -14.40 -9.61 -12.37
CA LEU A 117 -14.91 -8.69 -11.36
C LEU A 117 -13.88 -7.67 -10.88
N ILE A 118 -12.79 -8.15 -10.26
CA ILE A 118 -11.79 -7.31 -9.61
C ILE A 118 -10.74 -6.90 -10.65
N ARG A 119 -10.42 -5.61 -10.73
CA ARG A 119 -9.48 -5.07 -11.72
C ARG A 119 -8.26 -4.49 -11.05
N LEU A 120 -7.08 -4.89 -11.50
CA LEU A 120 -5.84 -4.13 -11.27
C LEU A 120 -5.62 -3.22 -12.48
N THR A 121 -5.63 -1.91 -12.26
CA THR A 121 -5.43 -0.89 -13.31
C THR A 121 -4.00 -0.32 -13.35
N GLY A 122 -3.19 -0.64 -12.35
CA GLY A 122 -1.81 -0.17 -12.26
C GLY A 122 -1.14 -0.57 -10.97
N TYR A 123 0.18 -0.42 -10.93
CA TYR A 123 0.96 -0.57 -9.70
C TYR A 123 2.20 0.33 -9.71
N GLU A 124 2.82 0.47 -8.55
CA GLU A 124 4.11 1.15 -8.35
C GLU A 124 4.89 0.44 -7.24
N THR A 125 6.18 0.21 -7.45
CA THR A 125 7.16 -0.15 -6.42
C THR A 125 7.92 1.10 -5.99
N GLY A 126 8.22 1.19 -4.69
CA GLY A 126 9.02 2.26 -4.13
C GLY A 126 10.33 1.76 -3.55
N GLU A 127 11.24 2.68 -3.30
CA GLU A 127 12.48 2.38 -2.57
C GLU A 127 12.21 2.14 -1.09
N PRO A 128 12.79 1.09 -0.47
CA PRO A 128 12.76 0.93 0.97
C PRO A 128 13.61 2.02 1.63
N LEU A 129 13.26 2.43 2.84
CA LEU A 129 14.01 3.47 3.55
C LEU A 129 15.44 3.04 3.92
N THR A 130 15.57 1.78 4.34
CA THR A 130 16.84 1.09 4.58
C THR A 130 16.78 -0.28 3.92
N PRO A 131 17.92 -0.95 3.67
CA PRO A 131 17.90 -2.31 3.11
C PRO A 131 17.07 -3.31 3.92
N GLN A 132 16.91 -3.07 5.23
CA GLN A 132 16.13 -3.88 6.18
C GLN A 132 14.71 -3.34 6.41
N SER A 133 14.27 -2.32 5.66
CA SER A 133 12.91 -1.80 5.74
C SER A 133 11.99 -2.50 4.75
N SER A 134 10.68 -2.46 5.01
CA SER A 134 9.67 -2.90 4.04
C SER A 134 9.81 -2.17 2.71
N ILE A 135 9.53 -2.86 1.62
CA ILE A 135 9.49 -2.29 0.27
C ILE A 135 8.08 -1.78 0.00
N PRO A 136 7.87 -0.47 -0.21
CA PRO A 136 6.55 0.06 -0.52
C PRO A 136 6.01 -0.46 -1.85
N VAL A 137 4.73 -0.80 -1.89
CA VAL A 137 3.99 -1.10 -3.12
C VAL A 137 2.68 -0.31 -3.11
N THR A 138 2.33 0.28 -4.24
CA THR A 138 1.01 0.90 -4.43
C THR A 138 0.27 0.10 -5.49
N LEU A 139 -0.96 -0.34 -5.18
CA LEU A 139 -1.84 -1.04 -6.11
C LEU A 139 -3.02 -0.13 -6.45
N PHE A 140 -3.37 -0.07 -7.72
CA PHE A 140 -4.52 0.69 -8.21
C PHE A 140 -5.59 -0.29 -8.62
N TRP A 141 -6.66 -0.34 -7.85
CA TRP A 141 -7.74 -1.28 -8.03
C TRP A 141 -9.00 -0.61 -8.58
N GLY A 142 -9.84 -1.41 -9.22
CA GLY A 142 -11.21 -1.08 -9.55
C GLY A 142 -12.09 -2.32 -9.51
N ILE A 143 -13.37 -2.13 -9.76
CA ILE A 143 -14.35 -3.22 -9.87
C ILE A 143 -15.24 -3.02 -11.09
N ARG A 144 -15.62 -4.12 -11.76
CA ARG A 144 -16.54 -4.09 -12.91
C ARG A 144 -17.99 -3.96 -12.50
N GLN A 145 -18.36 -4.66 -11.43
CA GLN A 145 -19.72 -4.70 -10.90
C GLN A 145 -19.66 -4.73 -9.38
N GLN A 146 -20.64 -4.13 -8.71
CA GLN A 146 -20.74 -4.23 -7.25
C GLN A 146 -20.95 -5.70 -6.82
N THR A 147 -20.38 -6.06 -5.67
CA THR A 147 -20.44 -7.41 -5.09
C THR A 147 -20.68 -7.30 -3.59
N GLU A 148 -21.31 -8.31 -3.00
CA GLU A 148 -21.40 -8.44 -1.54
C GLU A 148 -20.22 -9.22 -0.96
N ARG A 149 -19.40 -9.83 -1.83
CA ARG A 149 -18.27 -10.67 -1.42
C ARG A 149 -17.03 -9.85 -1.08
N ARG A 150 -16.30 -10.34 -0.09
CA ARG A 150 -14.98 -9.82 0.27
C ARG A 150 -13.90 -10.64 -0.42
N TYR A 151 -12.90 -9.96 -0.97
CA TYR A 151 -11.76 -10.58 -1.59
C TYR A 151 -10.46 -10.15 -0.90
N ARG A 152 -9.52 -11.09 -0.88
CA ARG A 152 -8.16 -10.93 -0.41
C ARG A 152 -7.21 -11.03 -1.58
N TYR A 153 -6.03 -10.48 -1.41
CA TYR A 153 -4.93 -10.71 -2.34
C TYR A 153 -3.71 -11.28 -1.63
N ILE A 154 -2.91 -12.00 -2.41
CA ILE A 154 -1.58 -12.45 -2.04
C ILE A 154 -0.61 -11.73 -2.98
N LEU A 155 0.32 -10.99 -2.39
CA LEU A 155 1.41 -10.34 -3.08
C LEU A 155 2.70 -11.04 -2.66
N ARG A 156 3.45 -11.59 -3.62
CA ARG A 156 4.78 -12.15 -3.38
C ARG A 156 5.82 -11.40 -4.18
N LEU A 157 6.96 -11.13 -3.55
CA LEU A 157 8.18 -10.77 -4.24
C LEU A 157 8.95 -12.07 -4.46
N ALA A 158 9.32 -12.36 -5.70
CA ALA A 158 10.07 -13.56 -6.01
C ALA A 158 11.11 -13.30 -7.08
N GLU A 159 12.15 -14.10 -7.05
CA GLU A 159 13.13 -14.20 -8.13
C GLU A 159 12.81 -15.42 -8.99
N LYS A 160 13.02 -15.28 -10.31
CA LYS A 160 12.96 -16.41 -11.23
C LYS A 160 14.32 -17.07 -11.34
N LEU A 161 14.43 -18.32 -10.88
CA LEU A 161 15.66 -19.10 -10.94
C LEU A 161 15.93 -19.62 -12.37
N PRO A 162 17.19 -19.98 -12.71
CA PRO A 162 17.56 -20.48 -14.05
C PRO A 162 16.82 -21.76 -14.48
N ASP A 163 16.35 -22.56 -13.53
CA ASP A 163 15.55 -23.77 -13.78
C ASP A 163 14.05 -23.45 -14.02
N GLY A 164 13.67 -22.18 -13.95
CA GLY A 164 12.30 -21.69 -14.12
C GLY A 164 11.47 -21.69 -12.85
N GLN A 165 12.02 -22.14 -11.70
CA GLN A 165 11.30 -22.10 -10.42
C GLN A 165 11.30 -20.69 -9.81
N TRP A 166 10.29 -20.42 -8.99
CA TRP A 166 10.19 -19.17 -8.22
C TRP A 166 10.80 -19.34 -6.84
N ARG A 167 11.75 -18.48 -6.49
CA ARG A 167 12.22 -18.31 -5.10
C ARG A 167 11.47 -17.14 -4.48
N GLU A 168 10.56 -17.43 -3.55
CA GLU A 168 9.85 -16.40 -2.78
C GLU A 168 10.83 -15.72 -1.81
N LEU A 169 10.87 -14.38 -1.87
CA LEU A 169 11.69 -13.51 -1.03
C LEU A 169 10.86 -12.82 0.05
N ALA A 170 9.64 -12.42 -0.32
CA ALA A 170 8.72 -11.81 0.63
C ALA A 170 7.27 -12.10 0.24
N LYS A 171 6.38 -12.09 1.24
CA LYS A 171 4.96 -12.31 1.06
C LYS A 171 4.14 -11.37 1.94
N THR A 172 3.09 -10.82 1.33
CA THR A 172 2.02 -10.08 1.98
C THR A 172 0.68 -10.68 1.57
N GLU A 173 -0.24 -10.82 2.51
CA GLU A 173 -1.58 -11.34 2.25
C GLU A 173 -2.61 -10.63 3.11
N ARG A 174 -3.53 -9.88 2.50
CA ARG A 174 -4.51 -9.07 3.23
C ARG A 174 -5.81 -8.87 2.45
N GLU A 175 -6.87 -8.49 3.17
CA GLU A 175 -7.98 -7.75 2.56
C GLU A 175 -7.50 -6.31 2.31
N PRO A 176 -7.97 -5.62 1.27
CA PRO A 176 -7.61 -4.22 1.05
C PRO A 176 -7.82 -3.39 2.32
N TYR A 177 -6.74 -2.73 2.77
CA TYR A 177 -6.72 -1.94 4.01
C TYR A 177 -7.22 -2.70 5.25
N GLU A 178 -6.82 -3.97 5.40
CA GLU A 178 -7.25 -4.85 6.51
C GLU A 178 -8.78 -4.93 6.67
N GLY A 179 -9.51 -4.80 5.56
CA GLY A 179 -10.98 -4.85 5.52
C GLY A 179 -11.68 -3.52 5.78
N VAL A 180 -10.95 -2.44 6.13
CA VAL A 180 -11.51 -1.09 6.29
C VAL A 180 -12.16 -0.63 4.98
N ILE A 181 -11.56 -1.01 3.85
CA ILE A 181 -12.06 -0.70 2.50
C ILE A 181 -12.24 -2.02 1.74
N ALA A 182 -12.99 -2.94 2.34
CA ALA A 182 -13.29 -4.24 1.75
C ALA A 182 -13.94 -4.10 0.36
N THR A 183 -13.67 -5.07 -0.51
CA THR A 183 -14.18 -5.09 -1.90
C THR A 183 -15.71 -5.07 -2.01
N ALA A 184 -16.41 -5.49 -0.96
CA ALA A 184 -17.88 -5.42 -0.89
C ALA A 184 -18.43 -3.98 -0.89
N TYR A 185 -17.59 -3.00 -0.54
CA TYR A 185 -17.94 -1.58 -0.55
C TYR A 185 -17.51 -0.86 -1.83
N TRP A 186 -16.81 -1.54 -2.74
CA TRP A 186 -16.32 -0.91 -3.97
C TRP A 186 -17.47 -0.73 -4.95
N ALA A 187 -17.54 0.44 -5.57
CA ALA A 187 -18.48 0.74 -6.64
C ALA A 187 -17.77 0.79 -8.00
N PRO A 188 -18.47 0.43 -9.09
CA PRO A 188 -17.97 0.70 -10.44
C PRO A 188 -17.57 2.17 -10.61
N HIS A 189 -16.57 2.42 -11.47
CA HIS A 189 -15.99 3.76 -11.72
C HIS A 189 -15.16 4.36 -10.59
N GLN A 190 -14.99 3.62 -9.47
CA GLN A 190 -14.02 3.99 -8.44
C GLN A 190 -12.63 3.42 -8.76
N THR A 191 -11.62 4.19 -8.40
CA THR A 191 -10.24 3.70 -8.26
C THR A 191 -9.89 3.67 -6.80
N ILE A 192 -9.50 2.50 -6.29
CA ILE A 192 -9.00 2.33 -4.94
C ILE A 192 -7.49 2.33 -5.01
N VAL A 193 -6.85 3.24 -4.30
CA VAL A 193 -5.38 3.31 -4.23
C VAL A 193 -4.96 2.64 -2.95
N GLU A 194 -4.41 1.45 -3.04
CA GLU A 194 -3.94 0.70 -1.88
C GLU A 194 -2.44 0.89 -1.67
N TYR A 195 -2.09 1.40 -0.50
CA TYR A 195 -0.71 1.44 -0.04
C TYR A 195 -0.41 0.18 0.76
N THR A 196 0.41 -0.70 0.20
CA THR A 196 0.84 -1.95 0.80
C THR A 196 2.37 -2.07 0.75
N GLU A 197 2.91 -3.22 1.11
CA GLU A 197 4.34 -3.42 1.22
C GLU A 197 4.73 -4.88 1.13
N PHE A 198 5.97 -5.13 0.74
CA PHE A 198 6.64 -6.39 1.06
C PHE A 198 7.33 -6.22 2.41
N PRO A 199 7.14 -7.14 3.38
CA PRO A 199 7.86 -7.09 4.64
C PRO A 199 9.37 -7.22 4.38
N PRO A 200 10.21 -6.67 5.27
CA PRO A 200 11.65 -6.84 5.15
C PRO A 200 12.01 -8.32 5.29
N GLU A 201 12.83 -8.81 4.37
CA GLU A 201 13.41 -10.15 4.44
C GLU A 201 14.74 -10.06 5.20
N PRO A 202 14.93 -10.79 6.31
CA PRO A 202 16.17 -10.72 7.10
C PRO A 202 17.40 -11.18 6.29
N ASP A 203 17.20 -12.06 5.30
CA ASP A 203 18.24 -12.63 4.45
C ASP A 203 18.22 -12.04 3.03
N ARG A 204 17.57 -10.87 2.82
CA ARG A 204 17.46 -10.24 1.50
C ARG A 204 18.85 -10.17 0.88
N LEU A 205 19.01 -10.88 -0.24
CA LEU A 205 20.19 -10.74 -1.07
C LEU A 205 20.36 -9.26 -1.43
N PRO A 206 21.59 -8.74 -1.52
CA PRO A 206 21.78 -7.40 -2.06
C PRO A 206 21.00 -7.29 -3.36
N VAL A 207 20.29 -6.18 -3.56
CA VAL A 207 19.78 -5.82 -4.88
C VAL A 207 21.02 -5.45 -5.69
N ASP A 208 21.79 -6.45 -6.09
CA ASP A 208 22.67 -6.33 -7.24
C ASP A 208 21.83 -6.54 -8.50
N ASN A 209 22.28 -5.98 -9.60
CA ASN A 209 21.55 -6.00 -10.86
C ASN A 209 21.57 -7.39 -11.54
N GLU A 210 21.95 -8.46 -10.83
CA GLU A 210 22.09 -9.80 -11.41
C GLU A 210 20.83 -10.66 -11.24
N HIS A 211 19.91 -10.25 -10.37
CA HIS A 211 18.68 -11.01 -10.06
C HIS A 211 17.43 -10.32 -10.63
N GLU A 212 16.73 -11.00 -11.56
CA GLU A 212 15.46 -10.52 -12.12
C GLU A 212 14.32 -10.80 -11.13
N LEU A 213 13.77 -9.73 -10.55
CA LEU A 213 12.71 -9.79 -9.55
C LEU A 213 11.33 -9.57 -10.16
N PHE A 214 10.34 -10.26 -9.61
CA PHE A 214 8.95 -10.23 -10.04
C PHE A 214 8.00 -10.13 -8.86
N ILE A 215 6.87 -9.50 -9.11
CA ILE A 215 5.70 -9.48 -8.24
C ILE A 215 4.73 -10.55 -8.75
N LEU A 216 4.38 -11.49 -7.87
CA LEU A 216 3.35 -12.48 -8.14
C LEU A 216 2.09 -12.10 -7.35
N LEU A 217 1.01 -11.83 -8.06
CA LEU A 217 -0.26 -11.37 -7.51
C LEU A 217 -1.36 -12.41 -7.75
N GLN A 218 -2.07 -12.77 -6.68
CA GLN A 218 -3.27 -13.60 -6.73
C GLN A 218 -4.40 -12.88 -5.98
N VAL A 219 -5.64 -13.04 -6.44
CA VAL A 219 -6.85 -12.57 -5.74
C VAL A 219 -7.72 -13.78 -5.43
N TYR A 220 -8.34 -13.81 -4.25
CA TYR A 220 -9.19 -14.92 -3.83
C TYR A 220 -10.35 -14.45 -2.97
N ASP A 221 -11.42 -15.24 -2.97
CA ASP A 221 -12.63 -15.02 -2.18
C ASP A 221 -12.36 -15.28 -0.70
N ALA A 222 -12.58 -14.27 0.16
CA ALA A 222 -12.17 -14.30 1.57
C ALA A 222 -12.92 -15.34 2.41
N GLU A 223 -14.09 -15.80 1.96
CA GLU A 223 -14.92 -16.77 2.68
C GLU A 223 -14.65 -18.20 2.22
N THR A 224 -14.56 -18.39 0.91
CA THR A 224 -14.39 -19.73 0.31
C THR A 224 -12.93 -20.11 0.07
N PHE A 225 -12.01 -19.14 0.16
CA PHE A 225 -10.60 -19.27 -0.19
C PHE A 225 -10.33 -19.65 -1.66
N ALA A 226 -11.35 -19.58 -2.51
CA ALA A 226 -11.23 -19.87 -3.93
C ALA A 226 -10.48 -18.74 -4.64
N LYS A 227 -9.35 -19.07 -5.29
CA LYS A 227 -8.60 -18.13 -6.13
C LYS A 227 -9.42 -17.77 -7.36
N LEU A 228 -9.42 -16.49 -7.71
CA LEU A 228 -10.09 -15.99 -8.90
C LEU A 228 -9.22 -16.24 -10.14
N PRO A 229 -9.77 -16.79 -11.23
CA PRO A 229 -9.05 -16.92 -12.48
C PRO A 229 -8.79 -15.54 -13.08
N ILE A 230 -7.69 -15.40 -13.81
CA ILE A 230 -7.45 -14.21 -14.64
C ILE A 230 -8.24 -14.39 -15.92
N THR A 231 -9.20 -13.49 -16.16
CA THR A 231 -10.15 -13.62 -17.28
C THR A 231 -9.82 -12.67 -18.43
N GLU A 232 -9.18 -11.54 -18.14
CA GLU A 232 -8.68 -10.60 -19.15
C GLU A 232 -7.37 -9.97 -18.70
N GLN A 233 -6.48 -9.73 -19.66
CA GLN A 233 -5.23 -9.04 -19.43
C GLN A 233 -4.77 -8.25 -20.66
N GLN A 234 -4.30 -7.02 -20.45
CA GLN A 234 -3.63 -6.22 -21.45
C GLN A 234 -2.22 -5.86 -20.97
N LEU A 235 -1.26 -6.67 -21.42
CA LEU A 235 0.15 -6.63 -20.97
C LEU A 235 1.11 -6.12 -22.06
N SER A 236 0.60 -5.68 -23.20
CA SER A 236 1.36 -5.47 -24.45
C SER A 236 2.54 -4.50 -24.33
N ASN A 237 2.57 -3.67 -23.29
CA ASN A 237 3.58 -2.64 -23.09
C ASN A 237 4.47 -2.90 -21.86
N LEU A 238 4.36 -4.08 -21.22
CA LEU A 238 5.08 -4.40 -19.99
C LEU A 238 5.90 -5.70 -20.15
N PRO A 239 7.18 -5.61 -20.56
CA PRO A 239 8.05 -6.78 -20.68
C PRO A 239 8.14 -7.57 -19.38
N GLY A 240 8.19 -8.90 -19.48
CA GLY A 240 8.23 -9.80 -18.32
C GLY A 240 6.89 -10.03 -17.63
N ALA A 241 5.86 -9.22 -17.91
CA ALA A 241 4.52 -9.47 -17.39
C ALA A 241 3.85 -10.64 -18.11
N ALA A 242 3.24 -11.55 -17.34
CA ALA A 242 2.57 -12.73 -17.87
C ALA A 242 1.52 -13.26 -16.90
N VAL A 243 0.65 -14.14 -17.39
CA VAL A 243 -0.18 -15.00 -16.55
C VAL A 243 0.56 -16.33 -16.39
N ASP A 244 0.74 -16.77 -15.15
CA ASP A 244 1.33 -18.07 -14.85
C ASP A 244 0.45 -19.22 -15.42
N PRO A 245 1.01 -20.38 -15.78
CA PRO A 245 0.22 -21.52 -16.26
C PRO A 245 -0.90 -21.98 -15.31
N ASP A 246 -0.86 -21.62 -14.02
CA ASP A 246 -1.95 -21.87 -13.07
C ASP A 246 -3.25 -21.09 -13.38
N GLY A 247 -3.20 -20.07 -14.24
CA GLY A 247 -4.34 -19.25 -14.67
C GLY A 247 -4.92 -18.32 -13.59
N VAL A 248 -4.29 -18.24 -12.41
CA VAL A 248 -4.75 -17.45 -11.25
C VAL A 248 -3.67 -16.50 -10.73
N THR A 249 -2.42 -16.67 -11.15
CA THR A 249 -1.28 -15.84 -10.75
C THR A 249 -0.89 -14.89 -11.86
N MET A 250 -0.93 -13.59 -11.54
CA MET A 250 -0.40 -12.54 -12.39
C MET A 250 1.07 -12.29 -12.03
N ILE A 251 1.96 -12.35 -13.02
CA ILE A 251 3.39 -12.06 -12.89
C ILE A 251 3.63 -10.67 -13.44
N LEU A 252 4.15 -9.77 -12.62
CA LEU A 252 4.48 -8.39 -12.96
C LEU A 252 5.98 -8.15 -12.72
N PRO A 253 6.68 -7.38 -13.57
CA PRO A 253 8.06 -7.02 -13.29
C PRO A 253 8.15 -6.15 -12.04
N PHE A 254 9.14 -6.42 -11.18
CA PHE A 254 9.51 -5.52 -10.10
C PHE A 254 10.35 -4.37 -10.70
N GLN A 255 9.99 -3.12 -10.39
CA GLN A 255 10.67 -1.92 -10.90
C GLN A 255 11.55 -1.27 -9.86
#